data_AF-A0A443RZ65-F1
#
_entry.id   AF-A0A443RZ65-F1
#
_cell.length_a   1.000
_cell.length_b   1.000
_cell.length_c   1.000
_cell.angle_alpha   90.00
_cell.angle_beta   90.00
_cell.angle_gamma   90.00
#
_symmetry.space_group_name_H-M   'P 1'
#
loop_
_entity.id
_entity.type
_entity.pdbx_description
1 polymer ?
#
loop_
_entity_poly.entity_id
_entity_poly.type
_entity_poly.pdbx_seq_one_letter_code
_entity_poly.pdbx_strand_id
1 'polypeptide(L)'
;DEKNRLENNADVFWDQFYDTHQNKFFKDRHWLFTEFPELLNEESKHFKVLELGAGVGNTVFPLLQTNKSDNLFVFCCDFSKTAISLLKQHHLYDSKRCNAYVCDISKEWTPPFEESSLDVIVMIFTLSAVAPEKMPFVLSEAVKYLKPNGLLLFRDYGRNDLTQLRFKDGRCIRDNYYVRGDGTRTYYFDENEVHQLFTSVGFEKEALFVDKRLQVNRSRQLKMYRVWIQAKYRKRS
;
A
#
# COMPACT_ATOMS: atom_id res chain seq x y z
N ASP A 1 21.34 10.41 -15.98
CA ASP A 1 20.01 9.95 -16.43
C ASP A 1 19.01 10.25 -15.31
N GLU A 2 17.94 10.98 -15.63
CA GLU A 2 16.91 11.44 -14.70
C GLU A 2 16.17 10.27 -14.06
N LYS A 3 15.97 9.16 -14.78
CA LYS A 3 15.33 7.96 -14.22
C LYS A 3 16.11 7.42 -13.03
N ASN A 4 17.44 7.30 -13.18
CA ASN A 4 18.32 6.81 -12.12
C ASN A 4 18.36 7.78 -10.93
N ARG A 5 18.30 9.09 -11.18
CA ARG A 5 18.20 10.09 -10.10
C ARG A 5 16.91 9.90 -9.30
N LEU A 6 15.78 9.73 -9.98
CA LEU A 6 14.48 9.53 -9.33
C LEU A 6 14.41 8.22 -8.53
N GLU A 7 15.02 7.15 -9.03
CA GLU A 7 15.09 5.87 -8.32
C GLU A 7 16.00 5.95 -7.09
N ASN A 8 17.21 6.48 -7.24
CA ASN A 8 18.22 6.50 -6.17
C ASN A 8 17.88 7.47 -5.04
N ASN A 9 16.97 8.43 -5.26
CA ASN A 9 16.55 9.42 -4.27
C ASN A 9 15.06 9.26 -3.91
N ALA A 10 14.45 8.12 -4.22
CA ALA A 10 13.03 7.89 -3.95
C ALA A 10 12.69 8.08 -2.46
N ASP A 11 13.56 7.61 -1.56
CA ASP A 11 13.48 7.80 -0.12
C ASP A 11 13.47 9.30 0.26
N VAL A 12 14.38 10.08 -0.31
CA VAL A 12 14.49 11.53 -0.06
C VAL A 12 13.20 12.25 -0.45
N PHE A 13 12.59 11.92 -1.60
CA PHE A 13 11.34 12.55 -2.02
C PHE A 13 10.18 12.22 -1.09
N TRP A 14 10.11 10.99 -0.58
CA TRP A 14 9.06 10.61 0.36
C TRP A 14 9.28 11.17 1.77
N ASP A 15 10.52 11.23 2.26
CA ASP A 15 10.84 11.91 3.52
C ASP A 15 10.44 13.41 3.43
N GLN A 16 10.81 14.10 2.35
CA GLN A 16 10.40 15.50 2.12
C GLN A 16 8.88 15.67 2.02
N PHE A 17 8.20 14.72 1.37
CA PHE A 17 6.75 14.72 1.31
C PHE A 17 6.13 14.66 2.70
N TYR A 18 6.59 13.75 3.57
CA TYR A 18 6.07 13.62 4.92
C TYR A 18 6.53 14.76 5.85
N ASP A 19 7.71 15.33 5.66
CA ASP A 19 8.14 16.53 6.38
C ASP A 19 7.20 17.71 6.08
N THR A 20 6.80 17.86 4.82
CA THR A 20 5.91 18.94 4.39
C THR A 20 4.47 18.73 4.87
N HIS A 21 3.95 17.51 4.73
CA HIS A 21 2.52 17.23 4.87
C HIS A 21 2.11 16.61 6.21
N GLN A 22 3.07 16.01 6.92
CA GLN A 22 2.85 15.36 8.21
C GLN A 22 1.71 14.33 8.11
N ASN A 23 0.78 14.33 9.06
CA ASN A 23 -0.39 13.44 9.09
C ASN A 23 -1.66 14.02 8.42
N LYS A 24 -1.54 15.10 7.63
CA LYS A 24 -2.71 15.89 7.17
C LYS A 24 -3.13 15.61 5.73
N PHE A 25 -2.29 14.96 4.93
CA PHE A 25 -2.53 14.81 3.50
C PHE A 25 -3.45 13.64 3.18
N PHE A 26 -3.10 12.45 3.66
CA PHE A 26 -3.91 11.24 3.47
C PHE A 26 -4.98 11.14 4.56
N LYS A 27 -6.17 10.67 4.17
CA LYS A 27 -7.31 10.49 5.09
C LYS A 27 -7.32 9.09 5.66
N ASP A 28 -7.72 8.93 6.90
CA ASP A 28 -7.95 7.61 7.50
C ASP A 28 -8.91 6.75 6.67
N ARG A 29 -8.51 5.51 6.43
CA ARG A 29 -9.19 4.56 5.54
C ARG A 29 -10.37 3.89 6.23
N HIS A 30 -11.34 4.66 6.72
CA HIS A 30 -12.55 4.12 7.38
C HIS A 30 -13.39 3.20 6.48
N TRP A 31 -13.25 3.30 5.15
CA TRP A 31 -13.89 2.40 4.19
C TRP A 31 -13.27 1.00 4.15
N LEU A 32 -12.09 0.81 4.76
CA LEU A 32 -11.28 -0.40 4.66
C LEU A 32 -12.09 -1.67 4.98
N PHE A 33 -12.92 -1.64 6.03
CA PHE A 33 -13.66 -2.82 6.50
C PHE A 33 -14.89 -3.16 5.66
N THR A 34 -15.40 -2.21 4.88
CA THR A 34 -16.45 -2.48 3.89
C THR A 34 -15.88 -3.29 2.73
N GLU A 35 -14.65 -2.97 2.31
CA GLU A 35 -13.98 -3.59 1.18
C GLU A 35 -13.21 -4.88 1.58
N PHE A 36 -12.70 -4.90 2.80
CA PHE A 36 -11.86 -5.96 3.38
C PHE A 36 -12.32 -6.36 4.79
N PRO A 37 -13.51 -6.98 4.92
CA PRO A 37 -14.01 -7.44 6.21
C PRO A 37 -13.10 -8.49 6.89
N GLU A 38 -12.24 -9.17 6.14
CA GLU A 38 -11.30 -10.18 6.63
C GLU A 38 -10.32 -9.62 7.69
N LEU A 39 -10.10 -8.30 7.70
CA LEU A 39 -9.27 -7.64 8.71
C LEU A 39 -9.90 -7.59 10.11
N LEU A 40 -11.21 -7.87 10.20
CA LEU A 40 -11.95 -7.96 11.45
C LEU A 40 -12.08 -9.42 11.93
N ASN A 41 -11.18 -10.32 11.51
CA ASN A 41 -11.24 -11.71 11.93
C ASN A 41 -11.03 -11.84 13.46
N GLU A 42 -12.12 -12.16 14.16
CA GLU A 42 -12.12 -12.39 15.62
C GLU A 42 -11.93 -13.87 15.99
N GLU A 43 -12.02 -14.80 15.03
CA GLU A 43 -11.93 -16.24 15.28
C GLU A 43 -10.49 -16.72 15.49
N SER A 44 -9.51 -16.00 14.93
CA SER A 44 -8.11 -16.37 15.08
C SER A 44 -7.57 -16.05 16.48
N LYS A 45 -6.93 -17.04 17.11
CA LYS A 45 -6.23 -16.88 18.39
C LYS A 45 -5.01 -15.96 18.29
N HIS A 46 -4.40 -15.87 17.11
CA HIS A 46 -3.29 -14.96 16.83
C HIS A 46 -3.41 -14.49 15.38
N PHE A 47 -3.74 -13.21 15.20
CA PHE A 47 -3.97 -12.61 13.90
C PHE A 47 -2.90 -11.56 13.62
N LYS A 48 -1.95 -11.90 12.75
CA LYS A 48 -0.82 -11.04 12.39
C LYS A 48 -1.06 -10.42 11.02
N VAL A 49 -1.11 -9.10 10.99
CA VAL A 49 -1.30 -8.30 9.77
C VAL A 49 -0.01 -7.53 9.49
N LEU A 50 0.40 -7.44 8.23
CA LEU A 50 1.45 -6.53 7.77
C LEU A 50 0.84 -5.49 6.83
N GLU A 51 1.03 -4.20 7.12
CA GLU A 51 0.83 -3.14 6.12
C GLU A 51 2.17 -2.75 5.48
N LEU A 52 2.25 -2.89 4.16
CA LEU A 52 3.37 -2.42 3.34
C LEU A 52 3.07 -1.01 2.84
N GLY A 53 3.96 -0.04 3.08
CA GLY A 53 3.74 1.37 2.74
C GLY A 53 2.74 2.03 3.67
N ALA A 54 2.90 1.83 4.99
CA ALA A 54 1.97 2.29 6.01
C ALA A 54 1.91 3.82 6.14
N GLY A 55 2.90 4.53 5.62
CA GLY A 55 3.04 5.98 5.77
C GLY A 55 2.97 6.38 7.24
N VAL A 56 2.02 7.26 7.53
CA VAL A 56 1.75 7.78 8.89
C VAL A 56 0.61 7.03 9.60
N GLY A 57 0.22 5.85 9.12
CA GLY A 57 -0.70 4.94 9.81
C GLY A 57 -2.18 5.11 9.49
N ASN A 58 -2.54 5.68 8.34
CA ASN A 58 -3.95 5.93 7.96
C ASN A 58 -4.77 4.65 7.72
N THR A 59 -4.14 3.47 7.65
CA THR A 59 -4.81 2.16 7.67
C THR A 59 -4.61 1.49 9.03
N VAL A 60 -3.38 1.50 9.57
CA VAL A 60 -3.03 0.97 10.90
C VAL A 60 -3.99 1.45 11.99
N PHE A 61 -4.18 2.76 12.15
CA PHE A 61 -4.95 3.28 13.27
C PHE A 61 -6.44 2.97 13.17
N PRO A 62 -7.12 3.14 12.02
CA PRO A 62 -8.48 2.65 11.86
C PRO A 62 -8.62 1.17 12.16
N LEU A 63 -7.65 0.33 11.76
CA LEU A 63 -7.66 -1.10 12.06
C LEU A 63 -7.57 -1.37 13.56
N LEU A 64 -6.61 -0.77 14.26
CA LEU A 64 -6.47 -0.91 15.71
C LEU A 64 -7.66 -0.33 16.49
N GLN A 65 -8.32 0.69 15.94
CA GLN A 65 -9.51 1.27 16.53
C GLN A 65 -10.74 0.40 16.35
N THR A 66 -10.88 -0.27 15.20
CA THR A 66 -12.08 -1.05 14.87
C THR A 66 -11.98 -2.48 15.42
N ASN A 67 -10.85 -3.14 15.19
CA ASN A 67 -10.58 -4.46 15.76
C ASN A 67 -9.96 -4.27 17.15
N LYS A 68 -10.75 -4.50 18.20
CA LYS A 68 -10.32 -4.39 19.61
C LYS A 68 -9.77 -5.69 20.20
N SER A 69 -9.67 -6.75 19.41
CA SER A 69 -9.15 -8.02 19.88
C SER A 69 -7.68 -7.90 20.30
N ASP A 70 -7.36 -8.49 21.45
CA ASP A 70 -5.99 -8.64 21.94
C ASP A 70 -5.18 -9.65 21.09
N ASN A 71 -5.85 -10.41 20.22
CA ASN A 71 -5.22 -11.37 19.32
C ASN A 71 -4.64 -10.71 18.06
N LEU A 72 -4.99 -9.44 17.78
CA LEU A 72 -4.48 -8.69 16.62
C LEU A 72 -3.12 -8.08 16.92
N PHE A 73 -2.15 -8.34 16.05
CA PHE A 73 -0.88 -7.62 16.00
C PHE A 73 -0.60 -7.10 14.59
N VAL A 74 -0.32 -5.80 14.47
CA VAL A 74 -0.07 -5.14 13.18
C VAL A 74 1.40 -4.77 13.03
N PHE A 75 2.10 -5.45 12.14
CA PHE A 75 3.36 -4.95 11.60
C PHE A 75 3.05 -3.88 10.55
N CYS A 76 3.81 -2.80 10.54
CA CYS A 76 3.65 -1.76 9.54
C CYS A 76 5.01 -1.22 9.13
N CYS A 77 5.25 -1.11 7.83
CA CYS A 77 6.51 -0.60 7.35
C CYS A 77 6.34 0.43 6.25
N ASP A 78 7.32 1.31 6.18
CA ASP A 78 7.46 2.33 5.16
C ASP A 78 8.96 2.57 5.00
N PHE A 79 9.40 2.89 3.79
CA PHE A 79 10.80 3.21 3.56
C PHE A 79 11.19 4.61 4.04
N SER A 80 10.20 5.50 4.24
CA SER A 80 10.40 6.84 4.78
C SER A 80 10.60 6.78 6.28
N LYS A 81 11.77 7.25 6.73
CA LYS A 81 12.10 7.36 8.17
C LYS A 81 11.20 8.40 8.83
N THR A 82 10.90 9.49 8.13
CA THR A 82 9.98 10.52 8.61
C THR A 82 8.59 9.94 8.84
N ALA A 83 8.04 9.18 7.88
CA ALA A 83 6.72 8.57 8.01
C ALA A 83 6.63 7.65 9.25
N ILE A 84 7.62 6.76 9.42
CA ILE A 84 7.68 5.86 10.58
C ILE A 84 7.82 6.61 11.90
N SER A 85 8.61 7.69 11.93
CA SER A 85 8.74 8.55 13.11
C SER A 85 7.39 9.17 13.50
N LEU A 86 6.66 9.73 12.53
CA LEU A 86 5.35 10.32 12.74
C LEU A 86 4.30 9.30 13.16
N LEU A 87 4.30 8.10 12.54
CA LEU A 87 3.43 6.99 12.92
C LEU A 87 3.66 6.62 14.39
N LYS A 88 4.91 6.47 14.83
CA LYS A 88 5.25 6.13 16.22
C LYS A 88 4.89 7.22 17.24
N GLN A 89 4.84 8.48 16.82
CA GLN A 89 4.45 9.62 17.67
C GLN A 89 2.93 9.77 17.78
N HIS A 90 2.15 9.04 16.98
CA HIS A 90 0.71 9.12 17.02
C HIS A 90 0.17 8.61 18.36
N HIS A 91 -0.81 9.31 18.94
CA HIS A 91 -1.38 8.99 20.25
C HIS A 91 -2.05 7.61 20.35
N LEU A 92 -2.39 6.99 19.21
CA LEU A 92 -2.96 5.63 19.14
C LEU A 92 -1.89 4.55 18.90
N TYR A 93 -0.62 4.92 18.77
CA TYR A 93 0.46 3.95 18.65
C TYR A 93 0.62 3.20 19.97
N ASP A 94 0.41 1.89 19.92
CA ASP A 94 0.61 0.99 21.05
C ASP A 94 1.56 -0.14 20.60
N SER A 95 2.75 -0.18 21.20
CA SER A 95 3.77 -1.18 20.87
C SER A 95 3.37 -2.61 21.24
N LYS A 96 2.31 -2.79 22.05
CA LYS A 96 1.73 -4.11 22.34
C LYS A 96 0.85 -4.62 21.20
N ARG A 97 0.32 -3.72 20.37
CA ARG A 97 -0.63 -4.05 19.30
C ARG A 97 -0.08 -3.81 17.90
N CYS A 98 0.98 -3.03 17.76
CA CYS A 98 1.63 -2.80 16.49
C CYS A 98 3.14 -2.57 16.62
N ASN A 99 3.86 -2.84 15.53
CA ASN A 99 5.28 -2.54 15.41
C ASN A 99 5.55 -1.85 14.07
N ALA A 100 5.92 -0.57 14.15
CA ALA A 100 6.33 0.21 12.99
C ALA A 100 7.85 0.14 12.78
N TYR A 101 8.29 -0.13 11.56
CA TYR A 101 9.72 -0.21 11.22
C TYR A 101 10.02 0.31 9.82
N VAL A 102 11.25 0.78 9.63
CA VAL A 102 11.70 1.30 8.33
C VAL A 102 12.09 0.13 7.45
N CYS A 103 11.51 0.05 6.25
CA CYS A 103 11.79 -1.02 5.30
C CYS A 103 11.61 -0.51 3.86
N ASP A 104 12.67 -0.60 3.06
CA ASP A 104 12.58 -0.45 1.61
C ASP A 104 12.14 -1.78 1.01
N ILE A 105 10.84 -1.88 0.74
CA ILE A 105 10.23 -3.12 0.24
C ILE A 105 10.77 -3.53 -1.15
N SER A 106 11.47 -2.63 -1.84
CA SER A 106 12.06 -2.86 -3.15
C SER A 106 13.47 -3.50 -3.09
N LYS A 107 13.97 -3.79 -1.88
CA LYS A 107 15.24 -4.44 -1.57
C LYS A 107 15.00 -5.65 -0.65
N GLU A 108 16.03 -6.40 -0.29
CA GLU A 108 15.94 -7.52 0.66
C GLU A 108 15.33 -7.10 2.01
N TRP A 109 14.36 -7.88 2.52
CA TRP A 109 13.66 -7.56 3.75
C TRP A 109 14.35 -8.19 4.95
N THR A 110 14.48 -7.41 6.04
CA THR A 110 14.87 -7.90 7.37
C THR A 110 13.76 -7.62 8.37
N PRO A 111 12.59 -8.28 8.22
CA PRO A 111 11.43 -7.95 9.02
C PRO A 111 11.55 -8.45 10.47
N PRO A 112 10.82 -7.84 11.42
CA PRO A 112 10.76 -8.28 12.81
C PRO A 112 9.78 -9.46 13.01
N PHE A 113 9.65 -10.34 12.03
CA PHE A 113 8.77 -11.50 12.03
C PHE A 113 9.29 -12.61 11.13
N GLU A 114 8.91 -13.84 11.43
CA GLU A 114 9.36 -15.03 10.71
C GLU A 114 8.64 -15.23 9.38
N GLU A 115 9.25 -16.01 8.48
CA GLU A 115 8.58 -16.50 7.28
C GLU A 115 7.31 -17.29 7.60
N SER A 116 6.36 -17.29 6.67
CA SER A 116 5.08 -17.99 6.82
C SER A 116 4.35 -17.73 8.15
N SER A 117 4.42 -16.50 8.66
CA SER A 117 3.86 -16.14 9.97
C SER A 117 2.72 -15.11 9.92
N LEU A 118 2.50 -14.47 8.77
CA LEU A 118 1.45 -13.46 8.59
C LEU A 118 0.14 -14.09 8.09
N ASP A 119 -0.98 -13.65 8.65
CA ASP A 119 -2.32 -14.05 8.20
C ASP A 119 -2.76 -13.19 7.02
N VAL A 120 -2.46 -11.88 7.08
CA VAL A 120 -2.85 -10.90 6.06
C VAL A 120 -1.71 -9.93 5.77
N ILE A 121 -1.49 -9.62 4.49
CA ILE A 121 -0.71 -8.49 4.02
C ILE A 121 -1.66 -7.47 3.38
N VAL A 122 -1.51 -6.20 3.72
CA VAL A 122 -2.28 -5.08 3.20
C VAL A 122 -1.37 -4.17 2.38
N MET A 123 -1.80 -3.84 1.17
CA MET A 123 -1.07 -2.99 0.24
C MET A 123 -2.04 -1.98 -0.40
N ILE A 124 -2.08 -0.77 0.14
CA ILE A 124 -3.05 0.28 -0.25
C ILE A 124 -2.29 1.52 -0.74
N PHE A 125 -2.31 1.77 -2.05
CA PHE A 125 -1.56 2.86 -2.71
C PHE A 125 -0.04 2.78 -2.52
N THR A 126 0.49 1.55 -2.44
CA THR A 126 1.91 1.29 -2.18
C THR A 126 2.65 0.83 -3.42
N LEU A 127 2.12 -0.18 -4.13
CA LEU A 127 2.85 -0.79 -5.26
C LEU A 127 3.05 0.21 -6.38
N SER A 128 2.10 1.13 -6.58
CA SER A 128 2.23 2.21 -7.56
C SER A 128 3.44 3.12 -7.34
N ALA A 129 3.96 3.23 -6.11
CA ALA A 129 5.16 4.02 -5.82
C ALA A 129 6.47 3.26 -6.13
N VAL A 130 6.39 1.95 -6.36
CA VAL A 130 7.54 1.08 -6.66
C VAL A 130 7.79 1.06 -8.17
N ALA A 131 9.07 1.03 -8.55
CA ALA A 131 9.44 0.85 -9.96
C ALA A 131 8.87 -0.49 -10.50
N PRO A 132 8.23 -0.52 -11.68
CA PRO A 132 7.58 -1.73 -12.22
C PRO A 132 8.46 -2.96 -12.26
N GLU A 133 9.75 -2.79 -12.61
CA GLU A 133 10.75 -3.85 -12.65
C GLU A 133 11.01 -4.53 -11.29
N LYS A 134 10.69 -3.87 -10.17
CA LYS A 134 10.87 -4.41 -8.81
C LYS A 134 9.59 -4.99 -8.21
N MET A 135 8.42 -4.76 -8.82
CA MET A 135 7.14 -5.24 -8.27
C MET A 135 7.07 -6.78 -8.14
N PRO A 136 7.60 -7.60 -9.08
CA PRO A 136 7.63 -9.05 -8.90
C PRO A 136 8.39 -9.47 -7.64
N PHE A 137 9.52 -8.83 -7.36
CA PHE A 137 10.33 -9.09 -6.16
C PHE A 137 9.57 -8.72 -4.87
N VAL A 138 8.92 -7.56 -4.83
CA VAL A 138 8.08 -7.14 -3.69
C VAL A 138 7.00 -8.18 -3.40
N LEU A 139 6.33 -8.68 -4.43
CA LEU A 139 5.26 -9.65 -4.28
C LEU A 139 5.79 -11.04 -3.91
N SER A 140 6.96 -11.46 -4.40
CA SER A 140 7.58 -12.73 -3.99
C SER A 140 7.97 -12.72 -2.51
N GLU A 141 8.50 -11.60 -2.00
CA GLU A 141 8.75 -11.45 -0.56
C GLU A 141 7.43 -11.44 0.23
N ALA A 142 6.38 -10.78 -0.25
CA ALA A 142 5.06 -10.84 0.39
C ALA A 142 4.52 -12.28 0.50
N VAL A 143 4.65 -13.09 -0.56
CA VAL A 143 4.26 -14.52 -0.54
C VAL A 143 5.09 -15.30 0.49
N LYS A 144 6.40 -15.07 0.56
CA LYS A 144 7.30 -15.76 1.50
C LYS A 144 6.85 -15.63 2.96
N TYR A 145 6.42 -14.43 3.38
CA TYR A 145 6.04 -14.16 4.76
C TYR A 145 4.58 -14.50 5.12
N LEU A 146 3.69 -14.68 4.14
CA LEU A 146 2.32 -15.16 4.39
C LEU A 146 2.30 -16.64 4.80
N LYS A 147 1.45 -16.99 5.78
CA LYS A 147 1.10 -18.38 6.08
C LYS A 147 0.50 -19.08 4.85
N PRO A 148 0.54 -20.42 4.76
CA PRO A 148 -0.33 -21.15 3.84
C PRO A 148 -1.79 -20.66 3.98
N ASN A 149 -2.46 -20.41 2.86
CA ASN A 149 -3.79 -19.78 2.81
C ASN A 149 -3.87 -18.33 3.33
N GLY A 150 -2.76 -17.66 3.61
CA GLY A 150 -2.74 -16.24 3.99
C GLY A 150 -3.20 -15.33 2.85
N LEU A 151 -3.72 -14.15 3.18
CA LEU A 151 -4.30 -13.21 2.22
C LEU A 151 -3.41 -12.01 1.94
N LEU A 152 -3.38 -11.56 0.69
CA LEU A 152 -2.92 -10.23 0.30
C LEU A 152 -4.12 -9.41 -0.17
N LEU A 153 -4.34 -8.28 0.49
CA LEU A 153 -5.39 -7.30 0.20
C LEU A 153 -4.77 -6.11 -0.51
N PHE A 154 -5.21 -5.85 -1.74
CA PHE A 154 -4.60 -4.88 -2.64
C PHE A 154 -5.61 -3.82 -3.06
N ARG A 155 -5.21 -2.55 -3.01
CA ARG A 155 -5.91 -1.47 -3.71
C ARG A 155 -4.94 -0.41 -4.17
N ASP A 156 -4.95 -0.10 -5.47
CA ASP A 156 -4.06 0.93 -6.03
C ASP A 156 -4.72 1.69 -7.21
N TYR A 157 -4.00 2.66 -7.78
CA TYR A 157 -4.51 3.49 -8.88
C TYR A 157 -4.70 2.67 -10.15
N GLY A 158 -5.86 2.78 -10.79
CA GLY A 158 -6.14 2.12 -12.07
C GLY A 158 -5.93 3.05 -13.27
N ARG A 159 -5.64 2.47 -14.44
CA ARG A 159 -5.46 3.21 -15.69
C ARG A 159 -6.70 4.05 -16.03
N ASN A 160 -6.44 5.16 -16.72
CA ASN A 160 -7.43 6.18 -17.11
C ASN A 160 -8.06 6.92 -15.91
N ASP A 161 -7.47 6.84 -14.71
CA ASP A 161 -7.83 7.73 -13.61
C ASP A 161 -7.60 9.20 -14.02
N LEU A 162 -8.47 10.11 -13.57
CA LEU A 162 -8.35 11.55 -13.86
C LEU A 162 -6.94 12.11 -13.59
N THR A 163 -6.27 11.64 -12.53
CA THR A 163 -4.94 12.11 -12.17
C THR A 163 -3.89 11.67 -13.19
N GLN A 164 -4.03 10.47 -13.76
CA GLN A 164 -3.17 10.00 -14.84
C GLN A 164 -3.31 10.88 -16.09
N LEU A 165 -4.57 11.15 -16.49
CA LEU A 165 -4.89 11.91 -17.70
C LEU A 165 -4.49 13.39 -17.64
N ARG A 166 -4.08 13.88 -16.46
CA ARG A 166 -3.68 15.28 -16.23
C ARG A 166 -2.18 15.48 -16.10
N PHE A 167 -1.36 14.44 -16.21
CA PHE A 167 0.07 14.62 -16.26
C PHE A 167 0.45 15.48 -17.47
N LYS A 168 1.33 16.45 -17.24
CA LYS A 168 1.90 17.28 -18.30
C LYS A 168 3.00 16.52 -19.04
N ASP A 169 3.31 16.95 -20.25
CA ASP A 169 4.44 16.44 -21.03
C ASP A 169 5.75 16.49 -20.22
N GLY A 170 6.59 15.49 -20.40
CA GLY A 170 7.85 15.33 -19.66
C GLY A 170 7.71 14.72 -18.25
N ARG A 171 6.50 14.37 -17.80
CA ARG A 171 6.28 13.65 -16.53
C ARG A 171 6.22 12.12 -16.67
N CYS A 172 6.11 11.62 -17.89
CA CYS A 172 6.11 10.18 -18.17
C CYS A 172 7.54 9.64 -18.08
N ILE A 173 7.79 8.73 -17.14
CA ILE A 173 9.07 8.01 -17.02
C ILE A 173 9.05 6.81 -17.98
N ARG A 174 7.92 6.11 -18.04
CA ARG A 174 7.59 4.98 -18.91
C ARG A 174 6.06 4.88 -19.00
N ASP A 175 5.53 4.14 -19.96
CA ASP A 175 4.11 3.80 -20.05
C ASP A 175 3.49 3.49 -18.69
N ASN A 176 2.47 4.29 -18.34
CA ASN A 176 1.71 4.24 -17.09
C ASN A 176 2.51 4.54 -15.81
N TYR A 177 3.77 4.98 -15.92
CA TYR A 177 4.63 5.34 -14.80
C TYR A 177 5.09 6.80 -14.87
N TYR A 178 4.71 7.59 -13.87
CA TYR A 178 4.88 9.05 -13.90
C TYR A 178 5.59 9.57 -12.66
N VAL A 179 6.31 10.67 -12.83
CA VAL A 179 6.86 11.50 -11.74
C VAL A 179 5.91 12.65 -11.41
N ARG A 180 5.66 12.89 -10.13
CA ARG A 180 4.84 13.98 -9.60
C ARG A 180 5.66 15.26 -9.42
N GLY A 181 5.00 16.34 -9.04
CA GLY A 181 5.64 17.66 -8.84
C GLY A 181 6.68 17.67 -7.72
N ASP A 182 6.52 16.81 -6.72
CA ASP A 182 7.39 16.63 -5.54
C ASP A 182 8.48 15.57 -5.76
N GLY A 183 8.60 15.01 -6.96
CA GLY A 183 9.58 13.95 -7.27
C GLY A 183 9.14 12.53 -6.89
N THR A 184 8.05 12.37 -6.14
CA THR A 184 7.45 11.05 -5.90
C THR A 184 6.88 10.47 -7.20
N ARG A 185 6.69 9.15 -7.25
CA ARG A 185 6.33 8.44 -8.48
C ARG A 185 5.06 7.64 -8.30
N THR A 186 4.40 7.35 -9.41
CA THR A 186 3.12 6.65 -9.39
C THR A 186 2.93 5.86 -10.68
N TYR A 187 2.60 4.59 -10.53
CA TYR A 187 2.16 3.69 -11.58
C TYR A 187 0.64 3.59 -11.61
N TYR A 188 0.05 3.37 -12.79
CA TYR A 188 -1.38 3.17 -12.96
C TYR A 188 -1.67 1.81 -13.56
N PHE A 189 -2.47 1.02 -12.84
CA PHE A 189 -2.60 -0.40 -13.09
C PHE A 189 -3.74 -0.77 -14.04
N ASP A 190 -3.50 -1.77 -14.88
CA ASP A 190 -4.55 -2.52 -15.58
C ASP A 190 -4.96 -3.77 -14.79
N GLU A 191 -6.22 -4.21 -14.95
CA GLU A 191 -6.72 -5.40 -14.27
C GLU A 191 -5.94 -6.67 -14.69
N ASN A 192 -5.73 -6.88 -15.99
CA ASN A 192 -5.08 -8.11 -16.47
C ASN A 192 -3.61 -8.16 -16.07
N GLU A 193 -2.94 -7.01 -16.03
CA GLU A 193 -1.54 -6.97 -15.61
C GLU A 193 -1.40 -7.30 -14.11
N VAL A 194 -2.32 -6.83 -13.26
CA VAL A 194 -2.33 -7.17 -11.83
C VAL A 194 -2.56 -8.66 -11.68
N HIS A 195 -3.48 -9.23 -12.47
CA HIS A 195 -3.69 -10.67 -12.48
C HIS A 195 -2.44 -11.46 -12.83
N GLN A 196 -1.75 -11.09 -13.91
CA GLN A 196 -0.53 -11.76 -14.37
C GLN A 196 0.61 -11.62 -13.36
N LEU A 197 0.82 -10.40 -12.86
CA LEU A 197 1.89 -10.09 -11.91
C LEU A 197 1.75 -10.92 -10.63
N PHE A 198 0.56 -10.96 -10.03
CA PHE A 198 0.34 -11.69 -8.78
C PHE A 198 0.39 -13.20 -8.99
N THR A 199 -0.23 -13.72 -10.05
CA THR A 199 -0.21 -15.17 -10.30
C THR A 199 1.17 -15.71 -10.67
N SER A 200 2.03 -14.90 -11.30
CA SER A 200 3.40 -15.28 -11.63
C SER A 200 4.28 -15.57 -10.41
N VAL A 201 3.94 -15.05 -9.23
CA VAL A 201 4.69 -15.26 -7.98
C VAL A 201 4.02 -16.24 -7.02
N GLY A 202 2.98 -16.96 -7.48
CA GLY A 202 2.34 -18.02 -6.71
C GLY A 202 1.09 -17.62 -5.91
N PHE A 203 0.54 -16.42 -6.14
CA PHE A 203 -0.77 -16.08 -5.61
C PHE A 203 -1.92 -16.69 -6.43
N GLU A 204 -3.00 -17.04 -5.75
CA GLU A 204 -4.29 -17.38 -6.35
C GLU A 204 -5.27 -16.23 -6.22
N LYS A 205 -5.95 -15.90 -7.33
CA LYS A 205 -6.94 -14.82 -7.36
C LYS A 205 -8.20 -15.24 -6.62
N GLU A 206 -8.59 -14.48 -5.61
CA GLU A 206 -9.91 -14.61 -4.97
C GLU A 206 -10.90 -13.60 -5.53
N ALA A 207 -10.45 -12.34 -5.65
CA ALA A 207 -11.25 -11.26 -6.20
C ALA A 207 -10.32 -10.27 -6.91
N LEU A 208 -10.79 -9.71 -8.02
CA LEU A 208 -10.11 -8.66 -8.76
C LEU A 208 -11.17 -7.89 -9.55
N PHE A 209 -11.19 -6.58 -9.42
CA PHE A 209 -12.09 -5.72 -10.19
C PHE A 209 -11.58 -4.28 -10.27
N VAL A 210 -12.09 -3.56 -11.27
CA VAL A 210 -11.87 -2.12 -11.44
C VAL A 210 -13.00 -1.35 -10.75
N ASP A 211 -12.67 -0.56 -9.73
CA ASP A 211 -13.60 0.34 -9.06
C ASP A 211 -13.56 1.73 -9.70
N LYS A 212 -14.65 2.11 -10.36
CA LYS A 212 -14.81 3.41 -11.03
C LYS A 212 -15.83 4.26 -10.29
N ARG A 213 -15.42 5.42 -9.78
CA ARG A 213 -16.33 6.33 -9.06
C ARG A 213 -16.29 7.74 -9.64
N LEU A 214 -17.46 8.37 -9.74
CA LEU A 214 -17.57 9.81 -9.96
C LEU A 214 -17.60 10.53 -8.61
N GLN A 215 -16.55 11.29 -8.33
CA GLN A 215 -16.49 12.17 -7.17
C GLN A 215 -16.75 13.61 -7.60
N VAL A 216 -17.59 14.33 -6.87
CA VAL A 216 -17.88 15.75 -7.15
C VAL A 216 -17.34 16.61 -6.02
N ASN A 217 -16.31 17.39 -6.30
CA ASN A 217 -15.90 18.46 -5.40
C ASN A 217 -16.83 19.66 -5.62
N ARG A 218 -17.82 19.83 -4.75
CA ARG A 218 -18.84 20.88 -4.87
C ARG A 218 -18.26 22.29 -4.69
N SER A 219 -17.28 22.48 -3.81
CA SER A 219 -16.68 23.82 -3.61
C SER A 219 -15.90 24.29 -4.82
N ARG A 220 -15.26 23.37 -5.56
CA ARG A 220 -14.50 23.66 -6.78
C ARG A 220 -15.27 23.37 -8.08
N GLN A 221 -16.54 22.97 -7.98
CA GLN A 221 -17.39 22.55 -9.12
C GLN A 221 -16.69 21.54 -10.05
N LEU A 222 -15.93 20.61 -9.47
CA LEU A 222 -15.04 19.73 -10.22
C LEU A 222 -15.55 18.28 -10.15
N LYS A 223 -15.89 17.72 -11.31
CA LYS A 223 -16.15 16.28 -11.48
C LYS A 223 -14.82 15.54 -11.61
N MET A 224 -14.67 14.47 -10.84
CA MET A 224 -13.48 13.63 -10.82
C MET A 224 -13.86 12.18 -11.07
N TYR A 225 -13.49 11.67 -12.24
CA TYR A 225 -13.60 10.26 -12.56
C TYR A 225 -12.39 9.54 -12.00
N ARG A 226 -12.60 8.78 -10.93
CA ARG A 226 -11.54 8.06 -10.23
C ARG A 226 -11.60 6.59 -10.57
N VAL A 227 -10.44 6.00 -10.77
CA VAL A 227 -10.28 4.60 -11.16
C VAL A 227 -9.26 3.94 -10.25
N TRP A 228 -9.67 2.83 -9.64
CA TRP A 228 -8.85 2.02 -8.77
C TRP A 228 -8.92 0.55 -9.19
N ILE A 229 -7.84 -0.18 -8.94
CA ILE A 229 -7.86 -1.64 -8.96
C ILE A 229 -7.98 -2.10 -7.52
N GLN A 230 -8.91 -3.02 -7.25
CA GLN A 230 -9.04 -3.67 -5.96
C GLN A 230 -8.96 -5.18 -6.16
N ALA A 231 -8.20 -5.84 -5.29
CA ALA A 231 -8.00 -7.27 -5.38
C ALA A 231 -7.78 -7.94 -4.02
N LYS A 232 -8.08 -9.24 -4.00
CA LYS A 232 -7.77 -10.17 -2.92
C LYS A 232 -7.10 -11.38 -3.54
N TYR A 233 -5.95 -11.73 -3.00
CA TYR A 233 -5.15 -12.86 -3.45
C TYR A 233 -4.79 -13.74 -2.26
N ARG A 234 -4.79 -15.05 -2.47
CA ARG A 234 -4.43 -16.02 -1.44
C ARG A 234 -3.10 -16.68 -1.79
N LYS A 235 -2.22 -16.87 -0.81
CA LYS A 235 -1.04 -17.72 -0.96
C LYS A 235 -1.50 -19.17 -1.09
N ARG A 236 -1.03 -19.86 -2.14
CA ARG A 236 -1.24 -21.30 -2.31
C ARG A 236 -0.81 -22.07 -1.05
N SER A 237 -1.60 -23.06 -0.67
CA SER A 237 -1.30 -23.99 0.43
C SER A 237 0.05 -24.66 0.27
#